data_AF-W0Z860-F1
#
_entry.id   AF-W0Z860-F1
#
_cell.length_a   1.000
_cell.length_b   1.000
_cell.length_c   1.000
_cell.angle_alpha   90.00
_cell.angle_beta   90.00
_cell.angle_gamma   90.00
#
_symmetry.space_group_name_H-M   'P 1'
#
loop_
_entity.id
_entity.type
_entity.pdbx_description
1 polymer ?
#
loop_
_entity_poly.entity_id
_entity_poly.type
_entity_poly.pdbx_seq_one_letter_code
_entity_poly.pdbx_strand_id
1 'polypeptide(L)' 'MHAPHTAESAISGQWAHPYSRERAVYPTQALVRNKYWPPVRRVDNAWGDRNLACACPPVEAFA' A
#
# COMPACT_ATOMS: atom_id res chain seq x y z
N MET A 1 -11.43 -0.81 -6.87
CA MET A 1 -10.85 0.23 -5.98
C MET A 1 -9.55 -0.34 -5.41
N HIS A 2 -8.36 0.10 -5.87
CA HIS A 2 -7.07 -0.53 -5.51
C HIS A 2 -6.09 0.38 -4.77
N ALA A 3 -6.43 1.66 -4.60
CA ALA A 3 -5.67 2.58 -3.78
C ALA A 3 -5.72 2.15 -2.29
N PRO A 4 -4.68 2.49 -1.50
CA PRO A 4 -3.44 3.15 -1.91
C PRO A 4 -2.43 2.22 -2.61
N HIS A 5 -1.58 2.80 -3.47
CA HIS A 5 -0.48 2.09 -4.14
C HIS A 5 0.84 2.36 -3.42
N THR A 6 1.42 1.32 -2.82
CA THR A 6 2.75 1.38 -2.16
C THR A 6 3.87 1.39 -3.20
N ALA A 7 5.06 1.82 -2.79
CA ALA A 7 6.25 1.79 -3.65
C ALA A 7 6.54 0.37 -4.15
N GLU A 8 6.48 -0.61 -3.25
CA GLU A 8 6.60 -2.03 -3.57
C GLU A 8 5.61 -2.46 -4.65
N SER A 9 4.30 -2.19 -4.47
CA SER A 9 3.28 -2.58 -5.45
C SER A 9 3.50 -1.96 -6.83
N ALA A 10 4.15 -0.79 -6.89
CA ALA A 10 4.46 -0.12 -8.13
C ALA A 10 5.64 -0.75 -8.86
N ILE A 11 6.65 -1.27 -8.14
CA ILE A 11 7.88 -1.80 -8.74
C ILE A 11 7.85 -3.32 -8.92
N SER A 12 7.08 -4.04 -8.09
CA SER A 12 7.09 -5.50 -8.07
C SER A 12 6.27 -6.10 -9.20
N GLY A 13 6.78 -7.20 -9.79
CA GLY A 13 6.01 -8.18 -10.55
C GLY A 13 5.27 -7.68 -11.81
N GLN A 14 4.31 -8.48 -12.24
CA GLN A 14 3.44 -8.16 -13.37
C GLN A 14 2.32 -7.20 -12.95
N TRP A 15 1.93 -6.31 -13.87
CA TRP A 15 0.90 -5.30 -13.60
C TRP A 15 -0.41 -5.69 -14.27
N ALA A 16 -1.27 -6.36 -13.49
CA ALA A 16 -2.57 -6.88 -13.95
C ALA A 16 -3.73 -5.87 -13.80
N HIS A 17 -3.44 -4.59 -13.59
CA HIS A 17 -4.46 -3.56 -13.48
C HIS A 17 -4.83 -2.98 -14.86
N PRO A 18 -6.10 -2.62 -15.10
CA PRO A 18 -6.56 -2.06 -16.39
C PRO A 18 -6.18 -0.57 -16.58
N TYR A 19 -5.20 -0.08 -15.84
CA TYR A 19 -4.67 1.28 -15.89
C TYR A 19 -3.15 1.22 -15.71
N SER A 20 -2.39 2.22 -16.15
CA SER A 20 -0.93 2.20 -16.03
C SER A 20 -0.44 2.40 -14.60
N ARG A 21 0.79 1.94 -14.32
CA ARG A 21 1.50 2.26 -13.07
C ARG A 21 1.59 3.76 -12.83
N GLU A 22 1.93 4.51 -13.87
CA GLU A 22 2.02 5.98 -13.80
C GLU A 22 0.71 6.60 -13.34
N ARG A 23 -0.43 6.19 -13.90
CA ARG A 23 -1.75 6.67 -13.46
C ARG A 23 -2.04 6.33 -12.00
N ALA A 24 -1.53 5.20 -11.52
CA ALA A 24 -1.70 4.75 -10.14
C ALA A 24 -0.86 5.55 -9.15
N VAL A 25 0.39 5.88 -9.51
CA VAL A 25 1.36 6.51 -8.59
C VAL A 25 1.47 8.03 -8.77
N TYR A 26 1.24 8.55 -9.96
CA TYR A 26 1.32 9.98 -10.31
C TYR A 26 0.06 10.43 -11.04
N PRO A 27 -1.13 10.39 -10.38
CA PRO A 27 -2.37 10.84 -11.00
C PRO A 27 -2.38 12.35 -11.32
N THR A 28 -1.45 13.13 -10.76
CA THR A 28 -1.21 14.54 -11.09
C THR A 28 0.29 14.79 -11.22
N GLN A 29 0.66 15.71 -12.11
CA GLN A 29 2.07 16.06 -12.39
C GLN A 29 2.83 16.59 -11.14
N ALA A 30 2.13 17.29 -10.24
CA ALA A 30 2.74 17.84 -9.02
C ALA A 30 3.34 16.74 -8.11
N LEU A 31 2.79 15.52 -8.16
CA LEU A 31 3.24 14.41 -7.33
C LEU A 31 4.53 13.76 -7.84
N VAL A 32 5.01 14.08 -9.04
CA VAL A 32 6.27 13.54 -9.58
C VAL A 32 7.47 14.04 -8.77
N ARG A 33 7.44 15.32 -8.33
CA ARG A 33 8.52 15.92 -7.54
C ARG A 33 8.33 15.78 -6.03
N ASN A 34 7.08 15.81 -5.57
CA ASN A 34 6.73 15.76 -4.15
C ASN A 34 5.87 14.54 -3.84
N LYS A 35 6.46 13.34 -4.02
CA LYS A 35 5.76 12.08 -3.83
C LYS A 35 5.78 11.65 -2.37
N TYR A 36 4.61 11.58 -1.75
CA TYR A 36 4.42 10.75 -0.55
C TYR A 36 4.05 9.33 -0.96
N TRP A 37 4.78 8.35 -0.44
CA TRP A 37 4.49 6.93 -0.64
C TRP A 37 3.67 6.39 0.53
N PRO A 38 2.49 5.81 0.27
CA PRO A 38 1.77 5.03 1.26
C PRO A 38 2.66 3.86 1.71
N PRO A 39 2.90 3.68 3.03
CA PRO A 39 3.76 2.61 3.54
C PRO A 39 3.09 1.22 3.43
N VAL A 40 1.75 1.17 3.47
CA VAL A 40 0.97 -0.07 3.40
C VAL A 40 -0.16 0.05 2.38
N ARG A 41 -0.67 -1.10 1.93
CA ARG A 41 -1.89 -1.18 1.10
C ARG A 41 -3.14 -0.93 1.98
N ARG A 42 -4.31 -1.02 1.36
CA ARG A 42 -5.59 -0.90 2.06
C ARG A 42 -5.67 -1.94 3.20
N VAL A 43 -5.95 -1.46 4.40
CA VAL A 43 -6.12 -2.28 5.61
C VAL A 43 -7.42 -3.08 5.54
N ASP A 44 -7.38 -4.33 5.99
CA ASP A 44 -8.57 -5.15 6.21
C ASP A 44 -9.13 -4.90 7.62
N ASN A 45 -10.11 -4.00 7.68
CA ASN A 45 -10.74 -3.64 8.94
C ASN A 45 -11.53 -4.80 9.57
N ALA A 46 -12.23 -5.58 8.73
CA ALA A 46 -13.12 -6.63 9.22
C ALA A 46 -12.34 -7.82 9.79
N TRP A 47 -11.14 -8.08 9.29
CA TRP A 47 -10.22 -9.03 9.93
C TRP A 47 -9.73 -8.48 11.28
N GLY A 48 -9.35 -7.20 11.35
CA GLY A 48 -8.90 -6.56 12.59
C GLY A 48 -9.96 -6.60 13.70
N ASP A 49 -11.22 -6.31 13.37
CA ASP A 49 -12.33 -6.35 14.33
C ASP A 49 -12.58 -7.77 14.90
N ARG A 50 -12.27 -8.81 14.12
CA ARG A 50 -12.42 -10.22 14.54
C ARG A 50 -11.20 -10.79 15.25
N ASN A 51 -10.03 -10.17 15.07
CA ASN A 51 -8.73 -10.63 15.59
C ASN A 51 -8.07 -9.51 16.39
N LEU A 52 -8.68 -9.13 17.50
CA LEU A 52 -8.23 -8.00 18.30
C LEU A 52 -6.83 -8.25 18.87
N ALA A 53 -5.85 -7.50 18.38
CA ALA A 53 -4.51 -7.41 18.92
C ALA A 53 -4.21 -5.93 19.26
N CYS A 54 -4.14 -5.62 20.55
CA CYS A 54 -4.00 -4.24 21.06
C CYS A 54 -2.69 -3.98 21.81
N ALA A 55 -1.73 -4.90 21.71
CA ALA A 55 -0.38 -4.76 22.21
C ALA A 55 0.62 -5.02 21.08
N CYS A 56 1.86 -4.54 21.23
CA CYS A 56 2.91 -4.82 20.25
C CYS A 56 3.13 -6.33 20.13
N PRO A 57 3.29 -6.87 18.91
CA PRO A 57 3.72 -8.24 18.74
C PRO A 57 5.17 -8.40 19.25
N PRO A 58 5.59 -9.65 19.54
CA PRO A 58 6.98 -9.93 19.93
C PRO A 58 7.96 -9.49 18.83
N VAL A 59 9.19 -9.15 19.19
CA VAL A 59 10.20 -8.58 18.26
C VAL A 59 10.49 -9.54 17.10
N GLU A 60 10.43 -10.84 17.38
CA GLU A 60 10.60 -11.94 16.42
C GLU A 60 9.57 -11.89 15.28
N ALA A 61 8.45 -11.19 15.44
CA ALA A 61 7.45 -11.00 14.40
C ALA A 61 7.88 -10.03 13.28
N PHE A 62 8.99 -9.31 13.46
CA PHE A 62 9.52 -8.33 12.51
C PHE A 62 10.83 -8.77 11.82
N ALA A 63 11.29 -10.00 12.08
CA ALA A 63 12.52 -10.56 11.53
C ALA A 63 12.31 -11.21 10.15
#